data_AF-A0AA51QPJ6-F1
#
_entry.id   AF-A0AA51QPJ6-F1
#
_cell.length_a   1.000
_cell.length_b   1.000
_cell.length_c   1.000
_cell.angle_alpha   90.00
_cell.angle_beta   90.00
_cell.angle_gamma   90.00
#
_symmetry.space_group_name_H-M   'P 1'
#
loop_
_entity.id
_entity.type
_entity.pdbx_description
1 polymer ?
#
loop_
_entity_poly.entity_id
_entity_poly.type
_entity_poly.pdbx_seq_one_letter_code
_entity_poly.pdbx_strand_id
1 'polypeptide(L)'
;MQWIAVFAIVLLVGLAVTFWKTILGALAVLVLAGAALWAWQALRSRVKERRDQAAALAARADREHALFLEGKDAGVFGRYSPIDLDRPRPTPLPATMAEWREQRRRK
;
A
#
# COMPACT_ATOMS: atom_id res chain seq x y z
N MET A 1 -40.13 -46.32 3.29
CA MET A 1 -39.36 -45.06 3.34
C MET A 1 -37.91 -45.26 3.80
N GLN A 2 -37.62 -46.00 4.89
CA GLN A 2 -36.23 -46.19 5.39
C GLN A 2 -35.29 -46.86 4.37
N TRP A 3 -35.75 -47.87 3.63
CA TRP A 3 -34.96 -48.56 2.61
C TRP A 3 -34.46 -47.66 1.48
N ILE A 4 -35.24 -46.63 1.12
CA ILE A 4 -34.88 -45.66 0.08
C ILE A 4 -33.74 -44.76 0.58
N ALA A 5 -33.79 -44.34 1.85
CA ALA A 5 -32.72 -43.54 2.46
C ALA A 5 -31.41 -44.34 2.56
N VAL A 6 -31.48 -45.62 2.95
CA VAL A 6 -30.31 -46.51 3.00
C VAL A 6 -29.70 -46.68 1.60
N PHE A 7 -30.53 -46.91 0.59
CA PHE A 7 -30.06 -47.01 -0.80
C PHE A 7 -29.39 -45.72 -1.28
N ALA A 8 -30.01 -44.56 -1.02
CA ALA A 8 -29.46 -43.26 -1.40
C ALA A 8 -28.10 -42.98 -0.74
N ILE A 9 -27.93 -43.36 0.53
CA ILE A 9 -26.66 -43.19 1.25
C ILE A 9 -25.57 -44.09 0.64
N VAL A 10 -25.86 -45.36 0.37
CA VAL A 10 -24.88 -46.28 -0.25
C VAL A 10 -24.47 -45.80 -1.64
N LEU A 11 -25.41 -45.28 -2.42
CA LEU A 11 -25.16 -44.74 -3.76
C LEU A 11 -24.29 -43.47 -3.70
N LEU A 12 -24.56 -42.56 -2.76
CA LEU A 12 -23.73 -41.38 -2.51
C LEU A 12 -22.33 -41.73 -2.05
N VAL A 13 -22.17 -42.71 -1.16
CA VAL A 13 -20.86 -43.20 -0.72
C VAL A 13 -20.10 -43.85 -1.88
N GLY A 14 -20.75 -44.69 -2.69
CA GLY A 14 -20.15 -45.28 -3.88
C GLY A 14 -19.70 -44.24 -4.90
N LEU A 15 -20.50 -43.19 -5.09
CA LEU A 15 -20.16 -42.06 -5.97
C LEU A 15 -18.99 -41.25 -5.41
N ALA A 16 -18.97 -40.97 -4.11
CA ALA A 16 -17.87 -40.26 -3.45
C ALA A 16 -16.54 -41.03 -3.52
N VAL A 17 -16.57 -42.36 -3.38
CA VAL A 17 -15.37 -43.21 -3.52
C VAL A 17 -14.87 -43.23 -4.97
N THR A 18 -15.80 -43.28 -5.94
CA THR A 18 -15.45 -43.34 -7.37
C THR A 18 -14.91 -42.01 -7.88
N PHE A 19 -15.47 -40.90 -7.42
CA PHE A 19 -15.17 -39.54 -7.88
C PHE A 19 -14.31 -38.73 -6.89
N TRP A 20 -13.72 -39.38 -5.88
CA TRP A 20 -12.80 -38.74 -4.92
C TRP A 20 -11.68 -37.95 -5.62
N LYS A 21 -11.12 -38.51 -6.71
CA LYS A 21 -10.04 -37.86 -7.47
C LYS A 21 -10.51 -36.61 -8.22
N THR A 22 -11.75 -36.60 -8.75
CA THR A 22 -12.33 -35.42 -9.41
C THR A 22 -12.73 -34.36 -8.40
N ILE A 23 -13.22 -34.74 -7.21
CA ILE A 23 -13.49 -33.80 -6.11
C ILE A 23 -12.20 -33.12 -5.66
N LEU A 24 -11.13 -33.89 -5.45
CA LEU A 24 -9.81 -33.34 -5.13
C LEU A 24 -9.24 -32.46 -6.24
N GLY A 25 -9.37 -32.89 -7.50
CA GLY A 25 -8.95 -32.09 -8.65
C GLY A 25 -9.68 -30.76 -8.71
N ALA A 26 -11.01 -30.76 -8.55
CA ALA A 26 -11.83 -29.55 -8.52
C ALA A 26 -11.46 -28.64 -7.35
N LEU A 27 -11.24 -29.21 -6.16
CA LEU A 27 -10.83 -28.47 -4.98
C LEU A 27 -9.46 -27.81 -5.19
N ALA A 28 -8.49 -28.54 -5.76
CA ALA A 28 -7.17 -28.01 -6.06
C ALA A 28 -7.23 -26.84 -7.05
N VAL A 29 -8.05 -26.95 -8.11
CA VAL A 29 -8.27 -25.86 -9.08
C VAL A 29 -8.90 -24.65 -8.40
N LEU A 30 -9.89 -24.85 -7.53
CA LEU A 30 -10.54 -23.77 -6.78
C LEU A 30 -9.54 -23.01 -5.88
N VAL A 31 -8.69 -23.76 -5.16
CA VAL A 31 -7.66 -23.17 -4.30
C VAL A 31 -6.63 -22.40 -5.12
N LEU A 32 -6.17 -22.95 -6.25
CA LEU A 32 -5.24 -22.27 -7.15
C LEU A 32 -5.84 -21.00 -7.77
N ALA A 33 -7.10 -21.05 -8.21
CA ALA A 33 -7.80 -19.90 -8.76
C ALA A 33 -7.99 -18.80 -7.69
N GLY A 34 -8.36 -19.19 -6.47
CA GLY A 34 -8.48 -18.27 -5.33
C GLY A 34 -7.13 -17.61 -4.99
N ALA A 35 -6.05 -18.40 -4.93
CA ALA A 35 -4.72 -17.90 -4.68
C ALA A 35 -4.24 -16.93 -5.78
N ALA A 36 -4.48 -17.26 -7.05
CA ALA A 36 -4.14 -16.40 -8.19
C ALA A 36 -4.89 -15.07 -8.16
N LEU A 37 -6.20 -15.09 -7.87
CA LEU A 37 -7.00 -13.87 -7.74
C LEU A 37 -6.53 -13.00 -6.58
N TRP A 38 -6.20 -13.59 -5.44
CA TRP A 38 -5.70 -12.87 -4.28
C TRP A 38 -4.33 -12.22 -4.57
N ALA A 39 -3.41 -12.95 -5.19
CA ALA A 39 -2.12 -12.43 -5.62
C ALA A 39 -2.27 -11.27 -6.63
N TRP A 40 -3.19 -11.40 -7.59
CA TRP A 40 -3.48 -10.35 -8.57
C TRP A 40 -4.00 -9.07 -7.91
N GLN A 41 -4.94 -9.20 -6.96
CA GLN A 41 -5.46 -8.05 -6.20
C GLN A 41 -4.37 -7.38 -5.37
N ALA A 42 -3.51 -8.16 -4.72
CA ALA A 42 -2.39 -7.65 -3.94
C ALA A 42 -1.34 -6.91 -4.80
N LEU A 43 -1.11 -7.35 -6.04
CA LEU A 43 -0.26 -6.59 -6.98
C LEU A 43 -0.94 -5.29 -7.41
N ARG A 44 -2.24 -5.34 -7.70
CA ARG A 44 -3.00 -4.18 -8.18
C ARG A 44 -3.09 -3.08 -7.12
N SER A 45 -3.24 -3.42 -5.85
CA SER A 45 -3.26 -2.44 -4.75
C SER A 45 -1.93 -1.69 -4.64
N ARG A 46 -0.79 -2.38 -4.76
CA ARG A 46 0.54 -1.75 -4.75
C ARG A 46 0.74 -0.77 -5.90
N VAL A 47 0.29 -1.14 -7.10
CA VAL A 47 0.37 -0.23 -8.27
C VAL A 47 -0.56 0.97 -8.09
N LYS A 48 -1.74 0.77 -7.51
CA LYS A 48 -2.69 1.84 -7.22
C LYS A 48 -2.11 2.84 -6.21
N GLU A 49 -1.55 2.37 -5.11
CA GLU A 49 -0.93 3.26 -4.10
C GLU A 49 0.17 4.14 -4.69
N ARG A 50 1.02 3.58 -5.56
CA ARG A 50 2.06 4.37 -6.25
C ARG A 50 1.48 5.44 -7.16
N ARG A 51 0.40 5.11 -7.90
CA ARG A 51 -0.30 6.07 -8.75
C ARG A 51 -1.00 7.15 -7.95
N ASP A 52 -1.62 6.79 -6.83
CA ASP A 52 -2.30 7.73 -5.94
C ASP A 52 -1.28 8.70 -5.30
N GLN A 53 -0.11 8.21 -4.90
CA GLN A 53 1.00 9.06 -4.41
C GLN A 53 1.51 10.03 -5.48
N ALA A 54 1.70 9.55 -6.71
CA ALA A 54 2.13 10.41 -7.82
C ALA A 54 1.08 11.46 -8.18
N ALA A 55 -0.20 11.08 -8.21
CA ALA A 55 -1.31 12.00 -8.45
C ALA A 55 -1.42 13.08 -7.35
N ALA A 56 -1.24 12.69 -6.08
CA ALA A 56 -1.22 13.63 -4.97
C ALA A 56 -0.05 14.62 -5.06
N LEU A 57 1.13 14.15 -5.50
CA LEU A 57 2.30 15.00 -5.71
C LEU A 57 2.07 15.99 -6.86
N ALA A 58 1.56 15.52 -8.00
CA ALA A 58 1.23 16.37 -9.15
C ALA A 58 0.20 17.44 -8.78
N ALA A 59 -0.91 17.04 -8.16
CA ALA A 59 -1.95 17.98 -7.71
C ALA A 59 -1.42 19.01 -6.72
N ARG A 60 -0.40 18.66 -5.93
CA ARG A 60 0.26 19.61 -5.04
C ARG A 60 1.16 20.58 -5.80
N ALA A 61 1.95 20.08 -6.74
CA ALA A 61 2.79 20.92 -7.59
C ALA A 61 1.96 21.91 -8.40
N ASP A 62 0.80 21.49 -8.93
CA ASP A 62 -0.11 22.37 -9.67
C ASP A 62 -0.63 23.53 -8.79
N ARG A 63 -0.98 23.24 -7.54
CA ARG A 63 -1.40 24.27 -6.57
C ARG A 63 -0.26 25.23 -6.23
N GLU A 64 0.93 24.71 -5.97
CA GLU A 64 2.12 25.54 -5.67
C GLU A 64 2.49 26.40 -6.88
N HIS A 65 2.36 25.86 -8.10
CA HIS A 65 2.58 26.60 -9.35
C HIS A 65 1.54 27.72 -9.55
N ALA A 66 0.26 27.46 -9.29
CA ALA A 66 -0.76 28.50 -9.36
C ALA A 66 -0.47 29.65 -8.36
N LEU A 67 -0.06 29.33 -7.13
CA LEU A 67 0.34 30.33 -6.13
C LEU A 67 1.58 31.12 -6.57
N PHE A 68 2.51 30.48 -7.27
CA PHE A 68 3.70 31.14 -7.83
C PHE A 68 3.30 32.15 -8.91
N LEU A 69 2.40 31.78 -9.81
CA LEU A 69 1.88 32.68 -10.85
C LEU A 69 1.11 33.88 -10.26
N GLU A 70 0.47 33.70 -9.10
CA GLU A 70 -0.17 34.78 -8.34
C GLU A 70 0.83 35.68 -7.59
N GLY A 71 2.13 35.37 -7.63
CA GLY A 71 3.18 36.12 -6.92
C GLY A 71 3.13 35.94 -5.40
N LYS A 72 2.48 34.88 -4.89
CA LYS A 72 2.45 34.56 -3.46
C LYS A 72 3.73 33.83 -3.06
N ASP A 73 4.29 34.21 -1.91
CA ASP A 73 5.48 33.54 -1.34
C ASP A 73 5.25 32.02 -1.13
N ALA A 74 4.00 31.63 -0.85
CA ALA A 74 3.61 30.22 -0.72
C ALA A 74 3.81 29.40 -2.02
N GLY A 75 3.90 30.04 -3.18
CA GLY A 75 4.24 29.37 -4.44
C GLY A 75 5.74 29.09 -4.60
N VAL A 76 6.60 29.94 -4.03
CA VAL A 76 8.07 29.80 -4.09
C VAL A 76 8.57 28.89 -2.97
N PHE A 77 8.11 29.11 -1.74
CA PHE A 77 8.57 28.39 -0.56
C PHE A 77 7.66 27.20 -0.19
N GLY A 78 6.53 27.04 -0.87
CA GLY A 78 5.59 25.95 -0.65
C GLY A 78 5.04 25.96 0.78
N ARG A 79 5.24 24.87 1.50
CA ARG A 79 4.85 24.72 2.93
C ARG A 79 5.88 25.28 3.91
N TYR A 80 7.04 25.71 3.44
CA TYR A 80 8.08 26.26 4.29
C TYR A 80 7.91 27.77 4.35
N SER A 81 7.99 28.33 5.56
CA SER A 81 8.05 29.78 5.69
C SER A 81 9.41 30.25 5.14
N PRO A 82 9.47 31.38 4.42
CA PRO A 82 10.73 32.02 4.11
C PRO A 82 11.52 32.23 5.42
N ILE A 83 12.78 31.81 5.44
CA ILE A 83 13.65 32.06 6.59
C ILE A 83 14.10 33.52 6.51
N ASP A 84 13.85 34.26 7.58
CA ASP A 84 14.40 35.59 7.76
C ASP A 84 15.91 35.47 8.00
N LEU A 85 16.71 35.88 7.01
CA LEU A 85 18.17 35.80 7.06
C LEU A 85 18.78 36.87 7.98
N ASP A 86 18.03 37.94 8.27
CA ASP A 86 18.48 39.03 9.13
C ASP A 86 18.23 38.73 10.61
N ARG A 87 17.41 37.72 10.93
CA ARG A 87 17.24 37.25 12.30
C ARG A 87 18.39 36.34 12.72
N PRO A 88 19.07 36.64 13.84
CA PRO A 88 20.05 35.72 14.40
C PRO A 88 19.35 34.40 14.73
N ARG A 89 19.91 33.29 14.26
CA ARG A 89 19.35 31.96 14.54
C ARG A 89 19.28 31.73 16.05
N PRO A 90 18.19 31.13 16.56
CA PRO A 90 18.07 30.81 17.99
C PRO A 90 19.08 29.76 18.45
N THR A 91 19.69 29.02 17.52
CA THR A 91 20.78 28.09 17.80
C THR A 91 21.93 28.38 16.84
N PRO A 92 23.12 28.73 17.34
CA PRO A 92 24.29 28.86 16.49
C PRO A 92 24.57 27.51 15.82
N LEU A 93 24.95 27.55 14.54
CA LEU A 93 25.47 26.36 13.87
C LEU A 93 26.71 25.88 14.64
N PRO A 94 26.91 24.57 14.79
CA PRO A 94 28.16 24.07 15.34
C PRO A 94 29.32 24.56 14.48
N ALA A 95 30.33 25.12 15.12
CA ALA A 95 31.49 25.67 14.44
C ALA A 95 32.35 24.57 13.82
N THR A 96 32.24 23.34 14.36
CA THR A 96 33.04 22.20 13.93
C THR A 96 32.25 20.91 13.79
N MET A 97 32.79 19.98 12.99
CA MET A 97 32.19 18.67 12.75
C MET A 97 32.25 17.74 13.98
N ALA A 98 33.09 18.07 14.97
CA ALA A 98 33.13 17.38 16.25
C ALA A 98 31.87 17.71 17.09
N GLU A 99 31.56 19.01 17.22
CA GLU A 99 30.37 19.50 17.92
C GLU A 99 29.08 18.98 17.29
N TRP A 100 29.00 18.95 15.96
CA TRP A 100 27.82 18.41 15.26
C TRP A 100 27.55 16.94 15.59
N ARG A 101 28.61 16.12 15.66
CA ARG A 101 28.49 14.70 16.02
C ARG A 101 28.07 14.53 17.48
N GLU A 102 28.56 15.36 18.37
CA GLU A 102 28.21 15.31 19.79
C GLU A 102 26.76 15.74 20.03
N GLN A 103 26.29 16.77 19.31
CA GLN A 103 24.91 17.23 19.35
C GLN A 103 23.92 16.16 18.85
N ARG A 104 24.30 15.36 17.83
CA ARG A 104 23.50 14.21 17.36
C ARG A 104 23.44 13.04 18.33
N ARG A 105 24.41 12.89 19.24
CA ARG A 105 24.38 11.83 20.27
C ARG A 105 23.50 12.18 21.47
N ARG A 106 23.23 13.46 21.70
CA ARG A 106 22.40 13.95 22.82
C ARG A 106 20.90 14.02 22.52
N LYS A 107 20.50 13.82 21.26
CA LYS A 107 19.10 13.66 20.82
C LYS A 107 18.73 12.19 20.74
#